data_AF-A0A7L1E3Y7-F1
#
_entry.id   AF-A0A7L1E3Y7-F1
#
_cell.length_a   1.000
_cell.length_b   1.000
_cell.length_c   1.000
_cell.angle_alpha   90.00
_cell.angle_beta   90.00
_cell.angle_gamma   90.00
#
_symmetry.space_group_name_H-M   'P 1'
#
loop_
_entity.id
_entity.type
_entity.pdbx_description
1 polymer ?
#
loop_
_entity_poly.entity_id
_entity_poly.type
_entity_poly.pdbx_seq_one_letter_code
_entity_poly.pdbx_strand_id
1 'polypeptide(L)'
;SYIANRVTDKLTPVHDRIFCCRSGSAADTQAVADAVAYQLAFHSVELEEPPRVRTAARLFQQSCYRYREELSAGIIVAGWDPRRGGQVYVVPMGGLLLRQPFAVGGSGSSYIYGFLDATFQPGMSRSQCQEFVAR
;
A
#
# COMPACT_ATOMS: atom_id res chain seq x y z
N SER A 1 28.17 5.37 7.50
CA SER A 1 26.84 4.80 7.13
C SER A 1 26.90 4.36 5.68
N TYR A 2 26.69 3.08 5.38
CA TYR A 2 26.66 2.58 4.00
C TYR A 2 25.25 2.79 3.41
N ILE A 3 25.17 3.33 2.19
CA ILE A 3 23.90 3.54 1.46
C ILE A 3 23.96 2.68 0.21
N ALA A 4 23.21 1.58 0.20
CA ALA A 4 23.21 0.62 -0.91
C ALA A 4 22.58 1.19 -2.19
N ASN A 5 21.49 1.95 -2.07
CA ASN A 5 20.83 2.63 -3.18
C ASN A 5 20.10 3.89 -2.68
N ARG A 6 20.13 4.96 -3.47
CA ARG A 6 19.41 6.22 -3.21
C ARG A 6 18.15 6.37 -4.07
N VAL A 7 17.97 5.55 -5.10
CA VAL A 7 16.95 5.73 -6.15
C VAL A 7 16.07 4.48 -6.30
N THR A 8 15.68 3.86 -5.18
CA THR A 8 14.76 2.71 -5.21
C THR A 8 13.32 3.19 -5.34
N ASP A 9 12.61 2.71 -6.36
CA ASP A 9 11.16 2.87 -6.42
C ASP A 9 10.48 1.96 -5.41
N LYS A 10 9.73 2.57 -4.49
CA LYS A 10 9.00 1.90 -3.41
C LYS A 10 7.49 1.88 -3.66
N LEU A 11 7.03 2.45 -4.77
CA LEU A 11 5.66 2.36 -5.24
C LEU A 11 5.60 1.26 -6.30
N THR A 12 4.58 0.42 -6.25
CA THR A 12 4.42 -0.67 -7.23
C THR A 12 2.98 -0.68 -7.71
N PRO A 13 2.74 -0.53 -9.03
CA PRO A 13 1.41 -0.72 -9.60
C PRO A 13 1.02 -2.18 -9.47
N VAL A 14 -0.16 -2.44 -8.91
CA VAL A 14 -0.72 -3.80 -8.74
C VAL A 14 -1.84 -4.03 -9.76
N HIS A 15 -2.54 -2.97 -10.14
CA HIS A 15 -3.49 -2.90 -11.26
C HIS A 15 -3.63 -1.42 -11.69
N ASP A 16 -4.29 -1.13 -12.81
CA ASP A 16 -4.47 0.22 -13.38
C ASP A 16 -4.82 1.35 -12.39
N ARG A 17 -5.59 1.05 -11.33
CA ARG A 17 -6.06 2.01 -10.33
C ARG A 17 -5.67 1.66 -8.89
N ILE A 18 -4.75 0.71 -8.72
CA ILE A 18 -4.35 0.19 -7.42
C ILE A 18 -2.82 0.11 -7.36
N PHE A 19 -2.26 0.75 -6.35
CA PHE A 19 -0.83 0.78 -6.07
C PHE A 19 -0.57 0.25 -4.67
N CYS A 20 0.63 -0.26 -4.46
CA CYS A 20 1.13 -0.53 -3.13
C CYS A 20 2.43 0.20 -2.84
N CYS A 21 2.60 0.64 -1.60
CA CYS A 21 3.87 1.11 -1.06
C CYS A 21 4.50 -0.01 -0.24
N ARG A 22 5.82 -0.18 -0.40
CA ARG A 22 6.57 -1.30 0.18
C ARG A 22 7.56 -0.84 1.25
N SER A 23 7.59 -1.55 2.38
CA SER A 23 8.57 -1.37 3.45
C SER A 23 8.96 -2.71 4.08
N GLY A 24 10.20 -2.83 4.56
CA GLY A 24 10.79 -4.09 5.00
C GLY A 24 11.87 -4.57 4.03
N SER A 25 12.04 -5.89 3.92
CA SER A 25 12.97 -6.50 2.97
C SER A 25 12.57 -6.17 1.54
N ALA A 26 13.52 -5.69 0.74
CA ALA A 26 13.26 -5.32 -0.65
C ALA A 26 12.81 -6.54 -1.46
N ALA A 27 13.47 -7.69 -1.30
CA ALA A 27 13.15 -8.91 -2.02
C ALA A 27 11.77 -9.45 -1.62
N ASP A 28 11.49 -9.56 -0.32
CA ASP A 28 10.23 -10.09 0.20
C ASP A 28 9.04 -9.26 -0.29
N THR A 29 9.15 -7.93 -0.18
CA THR A 29 8.07 -7.04 -0.57
C THR A 29 7.85 -6.99 -2.08
N GLN A 30 8.90 -7.13 -2.89
CA GLN A 30 8.77 -7.26 -4.35
C GLN A 30 8.06 -8.56 -4.72
N ALA A 31 8.52 -9.69 -4.19
CA ALA A 31 7.93 -11.00 -4.46
C ALA A 31 6.43 -11.05 -4.08
N VAL A 32 6.07 -10.48 -2.92
CA VAL A 32 4.66 -10.40 -2.51
C VAL A 32 3.86 -9.50 -3.45
N ALA A 33 4.40 -8.34 -3.85
CA ALA A 33 3.70 -7.43 -4.75
C ALA A 33 3.44 -8.06 -6.13
N ASP A 34 4.44 -8.75 -6.70
CA ASP A 34 4.33 -9.42 -7.99
C ASP A 34 3.31 -10.56 -7.94
N ALA A 35 3.36 -11.38 -6.87
CA ALA A 35 2.39 -12.46 -6.66
C ALA A 35 0.96 -11.94 -6.54
N VAL A 36 0.74 -10.86 -5.78
CA VAL A 36 -0.59 -10.27 -5.62
C VAL A 36 -1.06 -9.59 -6.91
N ALA A 37 -0.17 -8.93 -7.66
CA ALA A 37 -0.52 -8.33 -8.96
C ALA A 37 -1.00 -9.40 -9.94
N TYR A 38 -0.31 -10.53 -10.01
CA TYR A 38 -0.72 -11.68 -10.83
C TYR A 38 -2.09 -12.23 -10.41
N GLN A 39 -2.29 -12.50 -9.11
CA GLN A 39 -3.57 -13.00 -8.59
C GLN A 39 -4.72 -12.03 -8.86
N LEU A 40 -4.46 -10.73 -8.74
CA LEU A 40 -5.46 -9.69 -8.94
C LEU A 40 -5.84 -9.55 -10.42
N ALA A 41 -4.86 -9.66 -11.33
CA ALA A 41 -5.09 -9.66 -12.77
C ALA A 41 -5.86 -10.91 -13.22
N PHE A 42 -5.51 -12.09 -12.68
CA PHE A 42 -6.27 -13.30 -12.94
C PHE A 42 -7.73 -13.17 -12.48
N HIS A 43 -7.93 -12.64 -11.27
CA HIS A 43 -9.26 -12.45 -10.71
C HIS A 43 -10.11 -11.44 -11.50
N SER A 44 -9.51 -10.38 -12.05
CA SER A 44 -10.23 -9.40 -12.86
C SER A 44 -10.65 -9.96 -14.22
N VAL A 45 -9.83 -10.82 -14.81
CA VAL A 45 -10.18 -11.54 -16.05
C VAL A 45 -11.31 -12.53 -15.81
N GLU A 46 -11.25 -13.32 -14.73
CA GLU A 46 -12.27 -14.32 -14.41
C GLU A 46 -13.66 -13.70 -14.15
N LEU A 47 -13.70 -12.54 -13.50
CA LEU A 47 -14.95 -11.84 -13.17
C LEU A 47 -15.40 -10.85 -14.25
N GLU A 48 -14.57 -10.59 -15.27
CA GLU A 48 -14.77 -9.53 -16.26
C GLU A 48 -15.08 -8.15 -15.61
N GLU A 49 -14.58 -7.92 -14.38
CA GLU A 49 -14.80 -6.70 -13.58
C GLU A 49 -13.45 -6.17 -13.09
N PRO A 50 -13.20 -4.84 -13.13
CA PRO A 50 -12.03 -4.25 -12.49
C PRO A 50 -11.96 -4.64 -11.00
N PRO A 51 -10.77 -4.99 -10.49
CA PRO A 51 -10.64 -5.49 -9.13
C PRO A 51 -10.93 -4.40 -8.10
N ARG A 52 -11.50 -4.81 -6.97
CA ARG A 52 -11.77 -3.91 -5.84
C ARG A 52 -10.49 -3.67 -5.04
N VAL A 53 -10.31 -2.46 -4.51
CA VAL A 53 -9.14 -2.10 -3.68
C VAL A 53 -9.08 -3.00 -2.44
N ARG A 54 -10.24 -3.29 -1.85
CA ARG A 54 -10.36 -4.22 -0.71
C ARG A 54 -9.88 -5.63 -1.04
N THR A 55 -10.13 -6.12 -2.26
CA THR A 55 -9.70 -7.45 -2.69
C THR A 55 -8.18 -7.51 -2.75
N ALA A 56 -7.55 -6.52 -3.39
CA ALA A 56 -6.10 -6.39 -3.43
C ALA A 56 -5.50 -6.37 -2.01
N ALA A 57 -6.05 -5.53 -1.12
CA ALA A 57 -5.59 -5.43 0.26
C ALA A 57 -5.72 -6.74 1.05
N ARG A 58 -6.78 -7.53 0.79
CA ARG A 58 -6.97 -8.83 1.41
C ARG A 58 -5.98 -9.88 0.88
N LEU A 59 -5.64 -9.86 -0.40
CA LEU A 59 -4.59 -10.72 -0.96
C LEU A 59 -3.23 -10.42 -0.33
N PHE A 60 -2.85 -9.14 -0.23
CA PHE A 60 -1.65 -8.73 0.49
C PHE A 60 -1.66 -9.23 1.93
N GLN A 61 -2.76 -9.02 2.65
CA GLN A 61 -2.89 -9.50 4.02
C GLN A 61 -2.72 -11.02 4.12
N GLN A 62 -3.36 -11.79 3.24
CA GLN A 62 -3.26 -13.25 3.25
C GLN A 62 -1.83 -13.71 2.97
N SER A 63 -1.15 -13.12 1.99
CA SER A 63 0.24 -13.43 1.69
C SER A 63 1.17 -13.08 2.86
N CYS A 64 1.06 -11.86 3.40
CA CYS A 64 1.88 -11.42 4.53
C CYS A 64 1.60 -12.24 5.81
N TYR A 65 0.35 -12.64 6.06
CA TYR A 65 0.01 -13.45 7.23
C TYR A 65 0.49 -14.90 7.09
N ARG A 66 0.36 -15.48 5.89
CA ARG A 66 0.77 -16.86 5.61
C ARG A 66 2.26 -17.07 5.88
N TYR A 67 3.08 -16.11 5.46
CA TYR A 67 4.54 -16.18 5.58
C TYR A 67 5.09 -15.19 6.63
N ARG A 68 4.31 -14.88 7.66
CA ARG A 68 4.66 -13.82 8.64
C ARG A 68 5.95 -14.08 9.43
N GLU A 69 6.36 -15.34 9.55
CA GLU A 69 7.59 -15.74 10.24
C GLU A 69 8.81 -15.70 9.31
N GLU A 70 8.58 -15.64 7.99
CA GLU A 70 9.62 -15.72 6.95
C GLU A 70 9.81 -14.38 6.23
N LEU A 71 8.76 -13.55 6.12
CA LEU A 71 8.77 -12.30 5.38
C LEU A 71 8.83 -11.09 6.31
N SER A 72 9.71 -10.15 5.98
CA SER A 72 9.68 -8.79 6.50
C SER A 72 8.97 -7.86 5.52
N ALA A 73 7.64 -7.76 5.64
CA ALA A 73 6.81 -6.98 4.72
C ALA A 73 5.76 -6.13 5.46
N GLY A 74 5.87 -4.82 5.32
CA GLY A 74 4.83 -3.84 5.64
C GLY A 74 4.34 -3.20 4.34
N ILE A 75 3.05 -3.37 4.04
CA ILE A 75 2.43 -2.93 2.80
C ILE A 75 1.34 -1.90 3.08
N ILE A 76 1.33 -0.81 2.30
CA ILE A 76 0.17 0.08 2.19
C ILE A 76 -0.43 -0.15 0.81
N VAL A 77 -1.74 -0.34 0.74
CA VAL A 77 -2.48 -0.52 -0.52
C VAL A 77 -3.41 0.67 -0.68
N ALA A 78 -3.25 1.41 -1.76
CA ALA A 78 -4.07 2.56 -2.08
C ALA A 78 -4.63 2.43 -3.49
N GLY A 79 -5.87 2.87 -3.67
CA GLY A 79 -6.48 2.84 -5.00
C GLY A 79 -7.88 3.40 -5.01
N TRP A 80 -8.52 3.24 -6.16
CA TRP A 80 -9.90 3.67 -6.38
C TRP A 80 -10.71 2.54 -7.03
N ASP A 81 -11.92 2.30 -6.53
CA ASP A 81 -12.90 1.45 -7.21
C ASP A 81 -14.29 2.12 -7.26
N PRO A 82 -15.17 1.71 -8.20
CA PRO A 82 -16.51 2.31 -8.34
C PRO A 82 -17.42 2.12 -7.14
N ARG A 83 -17.16 1.14 -6.26
CA ARG A 83 -18.07 0.79 -5.16
C ARG A 83 -17.84 1.63 -3.91
N ARG A 84 -16.58 1.95 -3.61
CA ARG A 84 -16.19 2.65 -2.37
C ARG A 84 -15.31 3.87 -2.60
N GLY A 85 -15.00 4.18 -3.86
CA GLY A 85 -14.13 5.28 -4.24
C GLY A 85 -12.69 5.07 -3.76
N GLY A 86 -12.04 6.19 -3.42
CA GLY A 86 -10.67 6.22 -2.92
C GLY A 86 -10.54 5.51 -1.57
N GLN A 87 -9.59 4.58 -1.47
CA GLN A 87 -9.38 3.77 -0.28
C GLN A 87 -7.88 3.61 -0.01
N VAL A 88 -7.52 3.61 1.27
CA VAL A 88 -6.19 3.29 1.76
C VAL A 88 -6.30 2.20 2.82
N TYR A 89 -5.49 1.15 2.65
CA TYR A 89 -5.39 0.01 3.54
C TYR A 89 -3.95 -0.18 4.00
N VAL A 90 -3.78 -0.58 5.26
CA VAL A 90 -2.47 -0.89 5.84
C VAL A 90 -2.44 -2.35 6.25
N VAL A 91 -1.38 -3.04 5.81
CA VAL A 91 -1.01 -4.39 6.20
C VAL A 91 0.35 -4.29 6.90
N PRO A 92 0.39 -4.10 8.23
CA PRO A 92 1.64 -4.06 8.97
C PRO A 92 2.26 -5.46 9.05
N MET A 93 3.54 -5.51 9.45
CA MET A 93 4.18 -6.78 9.81
C MET A 93 3.35 -7.45 10.92
N GLY A 94 2.89 -8.68 10.67
CA GLY A 94 1.93 -9.39 11.52
C GLY A 94 0.56 -9.66 10.87
N GLY A 95 0.29 -9.09 9.69
CA GLY A 95 -0.85 -9.51 8.85
C GLY A 95 -2.21 -8.99 9.29
N LEU A 96 -2.26 -7.90 10.06
CA LEU A 96 -3.49 -7.13 10.27
C LEU A 96 -3.92 -6.46 8.97
N LEU A 97 -5.21 -6.09 8.84
CA LEU A 97 -5.69 -5.26 7.74
C LEU A 97 -6.55 -4.13 8.31
N LEU A 98 -6.08 -2.90 8.15
CA LEU A 98 -6.77 -1.70 8.62
C LEU A 98 -7.09 -0.79 7.44
N ARG A 99 -8.28 -0.19 7.43
CA ARG A 99 -8.61 0.91 6.51
C ARG A 99 -8.40 2.23 7.25
N GLN A 100 -7.72 3.17 6.62
CA GLN A 100 -7.47 4.50 7.21
C GLN A 100 -7.72 5.61 6.18
N PRO A 101 -7.99 6.86 6.60
CA PRO A 101 -8.08 8.01 5.69
C PRO A 101 -6.77 8.32 4.97
N PHE A 102 -5.65 8.15 5.68
CA PHE A 102 -4.28 8.19 5.17
C PHE A 102 -3.45 7.14 5.91
N ALA A 103 -2.28 6.79 5.38
CA ALA A 103 -1.38 5.84 6.01
C ALA A 103 0.08 6.24 5.80
N VAL A 104 0.91 5.94 6.79
CA VAL A 104 2.37 6.07 6.72
C VAL A 104 3.03 4.78 7.19
N GLY A 105 4.20 4.47 6.63
CA GLY A 105 4.91 3.24 6.92
C GLY A 105 6.41 3.37 6.75
N GLY A 106 7.15 2.36 7.21
CA GLY A 106 8.62 2.35 7.22
C GLY A 106 9.22 3.07 8.43
N SER A 107 10.55 3.01 8.55
CA SER A 107 11.29 3.53 9.71
C SER A 107 11.20 5.05 9.89
N GLY A 108 10.89 5.80 8.82
CA GLY A 108 10.73 7.25 8.85
C GLY A 108 9.33 7.72 9.30
N SER A 109 8.36 6.80 9.42
CA SER A 109 6.96 7.16 9.68
C SER A 109 6.76 7.85 11.04
N SER A 110 7.55 7.50 12.05
CA SER A 110 7.47 8.08 13.40
C SER A 110 7.72 9.59 13.43
N TYR A 111 8.57 10.10 12.52
CA TYR A 111 8.92 11.52 12.45
C TYR A 111 7.81 12.38 11.85
N ILE A 112 6.99 11.79 10.97
CA ILE A 112 5.98 12.52 10.20
C ILE A 112 4.55 12.28 10.71
N TYR A 113 4.35 11.26 11.55
CA TYR A 113 3.02 10.86 12.00
C TYR A 113 2.26 12.02 12.66
N GLY A 114 2.91 12.72 13.61
CA GLY A 114 2.29 13.84 14.32
C GLY A 114 1.99 15.04 13.42
N PHE A 115 2.85 15.31 12.43
CA PHE A 115 2.62 16.38 11.46
C PHE A 115 1.42 16.07 10.57
N LEU A 116 1.35 14.85 10.02
CA LEU A 116 0.27 14.45 9.13
C LEU A 116 -1.06 14.36 9.86
N ASP A 117 -1.07 13.88 11.11
CA ASP A 117 -2.28 13.82 11.93
C ASP A 117 -2.84 15.23 12.23
N ALA A 118 -1.95 16.21 12.52
CA ALA A 118 -2.35 17.59 12.78
C ALA A 118 -2.78 18.38 11.54
N THR A 119 -2.29 18.01 10.35
CA THR A 119 -2.49 18.78 9.11
C THR A 119 -3.45 18.13 8.14
N PHE A 120 -3.75 16.85 8.29
CA PHE A 120 -4.72 16.15 7.45
C PHE A 120 -6.12 16.72 7.66
N GLN A 121 -6.83 16.90 6.54
CA GLN A 121 -8.19 17.40 6.49
C GLN A 121 -8.98 16.55 5.50
N PRO A 122 -10.13 15.99 5.92
CA PRO A 122 -11.02 15.31 5.00
C PRO A 122 -11.49 16.25 3.88
N GLY A 123 -11.59 15.73 2.65
CA GLY A 123 -12.12 16.49 1.51
C GLY A 123 -11.16 17.50 0.89
N MET A 124 -9.84 17.38 1.13
CA MET A 124 -8.83 18.16 0.39
C MET A 124 -9.04 18.06 -1.13
N SER A 125 -8.90 19.19 -1.81
CA SER A 125 -8.76 19.20 -3.27
C SER A 125 -7.48 18.48 -3.71
N ARG A 126 -7.41 18.09 -5.00
CA ARG A 126 -6.19 17.47 -5.56
C ARG A 126 -4.93 18.29 -5.28
N SER A 127 -5.01 19.61 -5.44
CA SER A 127 -3.86 20.52 -5.23
C SER A 127 -3.41 20.54 -3.76
N GLN A 128 -4.34 20.64 -2.82
CA GLN A 128 -4.05 20.62 -1.38
C GLN A 128 -3.46 19.27 -0.96
N CYS A 129 -3.96 18.17 -1.51
CA CYS A 129 -3.43 16.84 -1.24
C CYS A 129 -1.99 16.68 -1.76
N GLN A 130 -1.70 17.19 -2.97
CA GLN A 130 -0.34 17.19 -3.53
C GLN A 130 0.63 18.02 -2.69
N GLU A 131 0.20 19.18 -2.20
CA GLU A 131 1.00 20.00 -1.30
C GLU A 131 1.21 19.32 0.07
N PHE A 132 0.16 18.70 0.62
CA PHE A 132 0.21 17.97 1.89
C PHE A 132 1.24 16.83 1.88
N VAL A 133 1.33 16.05 0.79
CA VAL A 133 2.29 14.93 0.70
C VAL A 133 3.70 15.34 0.30
N ALA A 134 3.89 16.56 -0.23
CA ALA A 134 5.19 17.05 -0.68
C ALA A 134 6.00 17.81 0.38
N ARG A 135 5.34 18.24 1.46
CA ARG A 135 5.95 18.91 2.62
C ARG A 135 6.69 17.93 3.52
#